data_AF-A0A521IQA0-F1
#
_entry.id   AF-A0A521IQA0-F1
#
_cell.length_a   1.000
_cell.length_b   1.000
_cell.length_c   1.000
_cell.angle_alpha   90.00
_cell.angle_beta   90.00
_cell.angle_gamma   90.00
#
_symmetry.space_group_name_H-M   'P 1'
#
loop_
_entity.id
_entity.type
_entity.pdbx_description
1 polymer ?
#
loop_
_entity_poly.entity_id
_entity_poly.type
_entity_poly.pdbx_seq_one_letter_code
_entity_poly.pdbx_strand_id
1 'polypeptide(L)'
;MKTLKLRVLNPRMHNVIYMFDGKALKPKGDNMGHYVFNIETPADKVDILIIRRSPLRSRLWLVWQFLFFIVSLLGILDLQSKKLNKEAIYRATLYLSGEDEVDLKFDTDNSSNAFVELTTTLQVEERENKTLSDPLIVRRAKVLKILKIITYIVLLITLIIILILIKK
;
A
#
# COMPACT_ATOMS: atom_id res chain seq x y z
N MET A 1 10.74 23.97 -20.46
CA MET A 1 10.37 22.64 -19.94
C MET A 1 9.76 22.85 -18.57
N LYS A 2 8.63 22.22 -18.26
CA LYS A 2 8.02 22.29 -16.93
C LYS A 2 8.47 21.09 -16.11
N THR A 3 8.61 21.28 -14.80
CA THR A 3 9.10 20.26 -13.89
C THR A 3 8.16 20.10 -12.72
N LEU A 4 7.66 18.89 -12.52
CA LEU A 4 6.84 18.52 -11.38
C LEU A 4 7.66 17.65 -10.43
N LYS A 5 7.78 18.09 -9.19
CA LYS A 5 8.37 17.31 -8.10
C LYS A 5 7.28 16.83 -7.16
N LEU A 6 6.97 15.54 -7.25
CA LEU A 6 6.02 14.87 -6.35
C LEU A 6 6.79 14.18 -5.22
N ARG A 7 6.51 14.55 -3.97
CA ARG A 7 6.99 13.84 -2.79
C ARG A 7 5.86 13.04 -2.17
N VAL A 8 6.08 11.75 -1.98
CA VAL A 8 5.17 10.85 -1.30
C VAL A 8 5.65 10.61 0.12
N LEU A 9 4.87 11.10 1.07
CA LEU A 9 5.12 11.00 2.50
C LEU A 9 4.65 9.64 3.02
N ASN A 10 5.49 8.98 3.83
CA ASN A 10 5.23 7.67 4.45
C ASN A 10 4.78 6.54 3.50
N PRO A 11 5.49 6.25 2.39
CA PRO A 11 5.04 5.29 1.40
C PRO A 11 5.15 3.81 1.85
N ARG A 12 5.99 3.51 2.85
CA ARG A 12 6.45 2.15 3.20
C ARG A 12 5.35 1.13 3.51
N MET A 13 4.13 1.56 3.83
CA MET A 13 3.03 0.66 4.21
C MET A 13 1.98 0.47 3.11
N HIS A 14 2.14 1.13 1.98
CA HIS A 14 1.14 1.15 0.92
C HIS A 14 1.81 0.56 -0.33
N ASN A 15 1.52 -0.71 -0.62
CA ASN A 15 1.95 -1.36 -1.85
C ASN A 15 1.18 -0.77 -3.04
N VAL A 16 1.71 0.30 -3.62
CA VAL A 16 1.01 1.17 -4.58
C VAL A 16 1.82 1.29 -5.88
N ILE A 17 1.10 1.34 -6.98
CA ILE A 17 1.63 1.59 -8.31
C ILE A 17 1.38 3.08 -8.64
N TYR A 18 2.42 3.78 -9.05
CA TYR A 18 2.37 5.18 -9.47
C TYR A 18 2.45 5.26 -10.99
N MET A 19 1.48 5.91 -11.60
CA MET A 19 1.40 6.14 -13.03
C MET A 19 1.23 7.63 -13.32
N PHE A 20 2.02 8.13 -14.26
CA PHE A 20 2.00 9.51 -14.72
C PHE A 20 1.84 9.50 -16.23
N ASP A 21 0.79 10.15 -16.73
CA ASP A 21 0.39 10.13 -18.15
C ASP A 21 0.34 8.69 -18.72
N GLY A 22 -0.17 7.75 -17.91
CA GLY A 22 -0.28 6.33 -18.26
C GLY A 22 1.02 5.53 -18.16
N LYS A 23 2.17 6.15 -17.87
CA LYS A 23 3.46 5.46 -17.70
C LYS A 23 3.72 5.16 -16.24
N ALA A 24 4.04 3.90 -15.93
CA ALA A 24 4.46 3.52 -14.58
C ALA A 24 5.87 4.05 -14.29
N LEU A 25 6.03 4.81 -13.22
CA LEU A 25 7.33 5.31 -12.77
C LEU A 25 7.73 4.62 -11.47
N LYS A 26 9.01 4.23 -11.36
CA LYS A 26 9.57 3.68 -10.13
C LYS A 26 9.95 4.82 -9.18
N PRO A 27 9.57 4.74 -7.90
CA PRO A 27 9.95 5.75 -6.92
C PRO A 27 11.46 5.78 -6.69
N LYS A 28 12.03 6.97 -6.51
CA LYS A 28 13.36 7.15 -5.93
C LYS A 28 13.21 7.51 -4.45
N GLY A 29 13.82 6.73 -3.56
CA GLY A 29 13.81 7.03 -2.13
C GLY A 29 14.69 8.23 -1.78
N ASP A 30 14.28 9.02 -0.79
CA ASP A 30 15.13 10.02 -0.16
C ASP A 30 15.65 9.56 1.22
N ASN A 31 16.54 10.36 1.82
CA ASN A 31 17.14 10.09 3.13
C ASN A 31 16.14 10.16 4.30
N MET A 32 14.95 10.73 4.06
CA MET A 32 13.88 10.86 5.05
C MET A 32 12.84 9.72 4.94
N GLY A 33 13.03 8.80 3.99
CA GLY A 33 12.14 7.66 3.77
C GLY A 33 10.89 8.01 2.95
N HIS A 34 10.87 9.16 2.29
CA HIS A 34 9.87 9.54 1.30
C HIS A 34 10.23 8.98 -0.08
N TYR A 35 9.25 8.93 -0.96
CA TYR A 35 9.50 8.68 -2.38
C TYR A 35 9.38 9.98 -3.16
N VAL A 36 10.35 10.26 -4.01
CA VAL A 36 10.39 11.47 -4.84
C VAL A 36 10.30 11.07 -6.31
N PHE A 37 9.44 11.76 -7.05
CA PHE A 37 9.30 11.68 -8.49
C PHE A 37 9.59 13.05 -9.08
N ASN A 38 10.58 13.12 -9.97
CA ASN A 38 10.86 14.32 -10.75
C ASN A 38 10.40 14.04 -12.18
N ILE A 39 9.40 14.78 -12.62
CA ILE A 39 8.76 14.59 -13.93
C ILE A 39 9.00 15.85 -14.73
N GLU A 40 9.72 15.71 -15.84
CA GLU A 40 9.94 16.80 -16.78
C GLU A 40 9.02 16.59 -17.98
N THR A 41 8.21 17.60 -18.28
CA THR A 41 7.23 17.52 -19.38
C THR A 41 7.09 18.85 -20.10
N PRO A 42 6.86 18.85 -21.42
CA PRO A 42 6.47 20.06 -22.15
C PRO A 42 4.97 20.38 -21.98
N ALA A 43 4.17 19.45 -21.44
CA ALA A 43 2.73 19.62 -21.30
C ALA A 43 2.36 20.55 -20.13
N ASP A 44 1.25 21.27 -20.28
CA ASP A 44 0.69 22.14 -19.24
C ASP A 44 -0.07 21.37 -18.16
N LYS A 45 -0.23 20.06 -18.32
CA LYS A 45 -0.93 19.20 -17.40
C LYS A 45 -0.29 17.82 -17.30
N VAL A 46 -0.45 17.19 -16.14
CA VAL A 46 -0.02 15.81 -15.87
C VAL A 46 -1.17 15.04 -15.24
N ASP A 47 -1.50 13.89 -15.81
CA ASP A 47 -2.46 12.95 -15.26
C ASP A 47 -1.75 12.03 -14.27
N ILE A 48 -2.15 12.08 -13.00
CA ILE A 48 -1.66 11.19 -11.95
C ILE A 48 -2.69 10.08 -11.72
N LEU A 49 -2.21 8.83 -11.68
CA LEU A 49 -2.98 7.66 -11.30
C LEU A 49 -2.18 6.82 -10.31
N ILE A 50 -2.77 6.58 -9.16
CA ILE A 50 -2.14 5.89 -8.04
C ILE A 50 -3.08 4.76 -7.61
N ILE A 51 -2.59 3.52 -7.70
CA ILE A 51 -3.42 2.33 -7.50
C ILE A 51 -2.80 1.46 -6.40
N ARG A 52 -3.55 1.22 -5.33
CA ARG A 52 -3.24 0.18 -4.34
C ARG A 52 -3.97 -1.11 -4.70
N ARG A 53 -3.21 -2.18 -4.92
CA ARG A 53 -3.75 -3.53 -5.12
C ARG A 53 -3.52 -4.38 -3.87
N SER A 54 -4.55 -5.10 -3.44
CA SER A 54 -4.41 -6.04 -2.35
C SER A 54 -3.73 -7.33 -2.84
N PRO A 55 -2.72 -7.87 -2.12
CA PRO A 55 -2.15 -9.18 -2.43
C PRO A 55 -3.20 -10.30 -2.31
N LEU A 56 -4.28 -10.08 -1.57
CA LEU A 56 -5.40 -11.03 -1.46
C LEU A 56 -6.16 -11.21 -2.76
N ARG A 57 -5.98 -10.33 -3.75
CA ARG A 57 -6.58 -10.50 -5.08
C ARG A 57 -5.91 -11.60 -5.89
N SER A 58 -4.64 -11.92 -5.61
CA SER A 58 -3.88 -12.95 -6.33
C SER A 58 -4.57 -14.32 -6.25
N ARG A 59 -4.43 -15.15 -7.30
CA ARG A 59 -4.88 -16.55 -7.25
C ARG A 59 -4.08 -17.36 -6.22
N LEU A 60 -2.80 -17.02 -6.05
CA LEU A 60 -1.86 -17.68 -5.13
C LEU A 60 -1.85 -17.04 -3.74
N TRP A 61 -2.88 -16.29 -3.36
CA TRP A 61 -2.91 -15.52 -2.11
C TRP A 61 -2.61 -16.37 -0.86
N LEU A 62 -3.09 -17.61 -0.79
CA LEU A 62 -2.78 -18.51 0.34
C LEU A 62 -1.31 -18.86 0.41
N VAL A 63 -0.69 -19.22 -0.73
CA VAL A 63 0.73 -19.56 -0.80
C VAL A 63 1.59 -18.40 -0.33
N TRP A 64 1.30 -17.18 -0.82
CA TRP A 64 1.98 -15.98 -0.36
C TRP A 64 1.86 -15.76 1.15
N GLN A 65 0.70 -16.03 1.73
CA GLN A 65 0.47 -15.85 3.16
C GLN A 65 1.22 -16.89 3.99
N PHE A 66 1.31 -18.14 3.55
CA PHE A 66 2.15 -19.15 4.19
C PHE A 66 3.63 -18.78 4.14
N LEU A 67 4.13 -18.32 3.00
CA LEU A 67 5.51 -17.85 2.87
C LEU A 67 5.80 -16.69 3.82
N PHE A 68 4.93 -15.67 3.85
CA PHE A 68 5.08 -14.55 4.77
C PHE A 68 5.00 -14.97 6.23
N PHE A 69 4.16 -15.95 6.57
CA PHE A 69 4.09 -16.50 7.91
C PHE A 69 5.40 -17.17 8.32
N ILE A 70 5.98 -18.02 7.47
CA ILE A 70 7.28 -18.67 7.72
C ILE A 70 8.37 -17.61 7.92
N VAL A 71 8.44 -16.61 7.04
CA VAL A 71 9.45 -15.55 7.16
C VAL A 71 9.23 -14.69 8.41
N SER A 72 7.97 -14.48 8.82
CA SER A 72 7.65 -13.76 10.05
C SER A 72 8.07 -14.52 11.32
N LEU A 73 7.97 -15.85 11.33
CA LEU A 73 8.45 -16.69 12.45
C LEU A 73 9.98 -16.58 12.62
N LEU A 74 10.70 -16.37 11.52
CA LEU A 74 12.15 -16.18 11.54
C LEU A 74 12.57 -14.76 11.98
N GLY A 75 11.62 -13.87 12.28
CA GLY A 75 11.89 -12.51 12.74
C GLY A 75 12.43 -11.56 11.66
N ILE A 76 12.50 -12.01 10.40
CA ILE A 76 13.17 -11.27 9.32
C ILE A 76 12.24 -10.23 8.67
N LEU A 77 10.91 -10.35 8.81
CA LEU A 77 9.94 -9.40 8.24
C LEU A 77 8.76 -9.15 9.18
N ASP A 78 8.76 -7.99 9.85
CA ASP A 78 7.55 -7.41 10.44
C ASP A 78 6.67 -6.83 9.32
N LEU A 79 6.04 -7.72 8.54
CA LEU A 79 5.07 -7.35 7.52
C LEU A 79 3.76 -6.95 8.20
N GLN A 80 3.73 -5.72 8.74
CA GLN A 80 2.53 -5.12 9.31
C GLN A 80 1.44 -5.01 8.23
N SER A 81 0.59 -6.04 8.18
CA SER A 81 -0.38 -6.31 7.11
C SER A 81 -1.73 -5.63 7.30
N LYS A 82 -1.90 -4.78 8.32
CA LYS A 82 -3.21 -4.20 8.67
C LYS A 82 -3.83 -3.39 7.52
N LYS A 83 -3.01 -2.81 6.62
CA LYS A 83 -3.46 -1.93 5.51
C LYS A 83 -3.46 -2.59 4.12
N LEU A 84 -3.06 -3.85 4.00
CA LEU A 84 -2.94 -4.58 2.71
C LEU A 84 -4.25 -5.21 2.23
N ASN A 85 -5.32 -5.18 3.04
CA ASN A 85 -6.60 -5.84 2.73
C ASN A 85 -7.60 -4.93 2.01
N LYS A 86 -7.19 -3.74 1.58
CA LYS A 86 -8.07 -2.79 0.88
C LYS A 86 -7.41 -2.38 -0.43
N GLU A 87 -8.21 -2.37 -1.48
CA GLU A 87 -7.80 -1.70 -2.71
C GLU A 87 -8.09 -0.21 -2.60
N ALA A 88 -7.41 0.60 -3.40
CA ALA A 88 -7.72 2.01 -3.49
C ALA A 88 -7.20 2.59 -4.79
N ILE A 89 -7.82 3.68 -5.20
CA ILE A 89 -7.49 4.39 -6.42
C ILE A 89 -7.55 5.89 -6.15
N TYR A 90 -6.54 6.57 -6.66
CA TYR A 90 -6.47 8.01 -6.73
C TYR A 90 -6.16 8.42 -8.17
N ARG A 91 -6.93 9.36 -8.71
CA ARG A 91 -6.77 9.91 -10.05
C ARG A 91 -7.03 11.41 -10.03
N ALA A 92 -6.06 12.18 -10.47
CA ALA A 92 -6.17 13.63 -10.56
C ALA A 92 -5.41 14.17 -11.78
N THR A 93 -5.82 15.33 -12.26
CA THR A 93 -5.11 16.12 -13.27
C THR A 93 -4.48 17.32 -12.57
N LEU A 94 -3.16 17.46 -12.64
CA LEU A 94 -2.45 18.63 -12.14
C LEU A 94 -2.19 19.59 -13.29
N TYR A 95 -2.49 20.86 -13.11
CA TYR A 95 -2.16 21.91 -14.07
C TYR A 95 -0.84 22.57 -13.65
N LEU A 96 0.16 22.50 -14.53
CA LEU A 96 1.53 22.93 -14.26
C LEU A 96 1.76 24.38 -14.67
N SER A 97 2.38 25.15 -13.79
CA SER A 97 2.77 26.55 -14.01
C SER A 97 4.27 26.72 -14.32
N GLY A 98 5.12 25.76 -13.95
CA GLY A 98 6.57 25.88 -14.16
C GLY A 98 7.35 24.85 -13.36
N GLU A 99 8.00 25.33 -12.29
CA GLU A 99 8.63 24.48 -11.27
C GLU A 99 7.64 24.28 -10.12
N ASP A 100 6.97 23.14 -10.14
CA ASP A 100 5.85 22.89 -9.25
C ASP A 100 6.17 21.74 -8.28
N GLU A 101 5.82 21.92 -7.01
CA GLU A 101 5.99 20.92 -5.96
C GLU A 101 4.63 20.45 -5.43
N VAL A 102 4.54 19.13 -5.21
CA VAL A 102 3.32 18.49 -4.70
C VAL A 102 3.70 17.48 -3.64
N ASP A 103 3.03 17.56 -2.50
CA ASP A 103 3.15 16.58 -1.43
C ASP A 103 1.93 15.67 -1.42
N LEU A 104 2.20 14.37 -1.34
CA LEU A 104 1.20 13.32 -1.36
C LEU A 104 1.31 12.49 -0.09
N LYS A 105 0.23 12.42 0.67
CA LYS A 105 0.16 11.66 1.91
C LYS A 105 -0.95 10.62 1.78
N PHE A 106 -0.63 9.37 2.10
CA PHE A 106 -1.67 8.35 2.19
C PHE A 106 -2.49 8.58 3.46
N ASP A 107 -3.82 8.67 3.31
CA ASP A 107 -4.69 8.76 4.48
C ASP A 107 -4.62 7.43 5.25
N THR A 108 -4.33 7.55 6.54
CA THR A 108 -4.21 6.43 7.46
C THR A 108 -5.37 6.34 8.43
N ASP A 109 -6.19 7.39 8.52
CA ASP A 109 -7.34 7.45 9.40
C ASP A 109 -8.62 7.11 8.62
N ASN A 110 -9.30 6.04 9.04
CA ASN A 110 -10.51 5.51 8.38
C ASN A 110 -11.73 6.46 8.47
N SER A 111 -11.56 7.72 8.88
CA SER A 111 -12.65 8.69 9.01
C SER A 111 -13.06 9.27 7.66
N SER A 112 -12.11 9.40 6.73
CA SER A 112 -12.38 9.78 5.36
C SER A 112 -12.37 8.54 4.45
N ASN A 113 -13.28 8.47 3.47
CA ASN A 113 -13.19 7.45 2.42
C ASN A 113 -12.04 7.76 1.43
N ALA A 114 -11.33 8.87 1.61
CA ALA A 114 -10.22 9.27 0.76
C ALA A 114 -9.03 8.33 0.97
N PHE A 115 -8.34 8.05 -0.13
CA PHE A 115 -7.15 7.21 -0.14
C PHE A 115 -5.88 8.04 0.01
N VAL A 116 -5.89 9.24 -0.55
CA VAL A 116 -4.76 10.14 -0.65
C VAL A 116 -5.20 11.55 -0.29
N GLU A 117 -4.36 12.23 0.46
CA GLU A 117 -4.41 13.67 0.67
C GLU A 117 -3.29 14.30 -0.17
N LEU A 118 -3.64 15.27 -1.01
CA LEU A 118 -2.71 15.98 -1.87
C LEU A 118 -2.62 17.44 -1.42
N THR A 119 -1.40 17.88 -1.10
CA THR A 119 -1.11 19.24 -0.65
C THR A 119 -0.29 19.93 -1.74
N THR A 120 -0.86 20.99 -2.32
CA THR A 120 -0.24 21.76 -3.39
C THR A 120 -0.83 23.16 -3.50
N THR A 121 -0.12 24.06 -4.16
CA THR A 121 -0.59 25.37 -4.58
C THR A 121 -1.16 25.35 -6.00
N LEU A 122 -1.03 24.24 -6.73
CA LEU A 122 -1.50 24.09 -8.10
C LEU A 122 -3.02 23.96 -8.19
N GLN A 123 -3.54 24.27 -9.36
CA GLN A 123 -4.89 23.86 -9.71
C GLN A 123 -4.91 22.34 -9.91
N VAL A 124 -5.81 21.67 -9.18
CA VAL A 124 -5.99 20.22 -9.21
C VAL A 124 -7.43 19.90 -9.57
N GLU A 125 -7.59 19.03 -10.57
CA GLU A 125 -8.89 18.43 -10.90
C GLU A 125 -8.88 16.97 -10.43
N GLU A 126 -9.41 16.74 -9.23
CA GLU A 126 -9.54 15.39 -8.66
C GLU A 126 -10.72 14.66 -9.30
N ARG A 127 -10.45 13.52 -9.94
CA ARG A 127 -11.46 12.70 -10.62
C ARG A 127 -11.90 11.51 -9.76
N GLU A 128 -10.98 10.92 -9.01
CA GLU A 128 -11.27 9.75 -8.19
C GLU A 128 -10.34 9.70 -6.98
N ASN A 129 -10.88 9.51 -5.79
CA ASN A 129 -10.09 9.34 -4.57
C ASN A 129 -10.87 8.50 -3.58
N LYS A 130 -10.70 7.17 -3.68
CA LYS A 130 -11.49 6.27 -2.85
C LYS A 130 -10.78 4.98 -2.51
N THR A 131 -11.08 4.49 -1.31
CA THR A 131 -10.81 3.13 -0.91
C THR A 131 -11.91 2.19 -1.41
N LEU A 132 -11.52 1.09 -2.05
CA LEU A 132 -12.42 0.11 -2.63
C LEU A 132 -12.63 -1.07 -1.67
N SER A 133 -13.90 -1.43 -1.46
CA SER A 133 -14.30 -2.62 -0.71
C SER A 133 -14.76 -3.73 -1.66
N ASP A 134 -13.82 -4.58 -2.09
CA ASP A 134 -14.13 -5.73 -2.92
C ASP A 134 -14.61 -6.90 -2.04
N PRO A 135 -15.82 -7.47 -2.25
CA PRO A 135 -16.34 -8.60 -1.48
C PRO A 135 -15.41 -9.81 -1.45
N LEU A 136 -14.68 -10.08 -2.55
CA LEU A 136 -13.73 -11.19 -2.62
C LEU A 136 -12.56 -10.98 -1.67
N ILE A 137 -12.03 -9.75 -1.63
CA ILE A 137 -10.91 -9.38 -0.75
C ILE A 137 -11.36 -9.43 0.71
N VAL A 138 -12.55 -8.90 1.01
CA VAL A 138 -13.14 -8.93 2.35
C VAL A 138 -13.31 -10.38 2.83
N ARG A 139 -13.82 -11.27 1.97
CA ARG A 139 -13.98 -12.69 2.29
C ARG A 139 -12.64 -13.36 2.57
N ARG A 140 -11.63 -13.16 1.70
CA ARG A 140 -10.29 -13.74 1.89
C ARG A 140 -9.60 -13.19 3.15
N ALA A 141 -9.78 -11.91 3.46
CA ALA A 141 -9.27 -11.30 4.69
C ALA A 141 -9.91 -11.94 5.94
N LYS A 142 -11.21 -12.27 5.91
CA LYS A 142 -11.87 -13.03 6.99
C LYS A 142 -11.27 -14.43 7.13
N VAL A 143 -11.04 -15.15 6.03
CA VAL A 143 -10.40 -16.47 6.03
C VAL A 143 -9.01 -16.41 6.67
N LEU A 144 -8.20 -15.40 6.35
CA LEU A 144 -6.88 -15.24 6.99
C LEU A 144 -6.95 -15.00 8.48
N LYS A 145 -7.93 -14.23 8.96
CA LYS A 145 -8.12 -14.04 10.41
C LYS A 145 -8.41 -15.37 11.10
N ILE A 146 -9.26 -16.19 10.51
CA ILE A 146 -9.61 -17.52 11.04
C ILE A 146 -8.39 -18.45 11.03
N LEU A 147 -7.69 -18.54 9.89
CA LEU A 147 -6.48 -19.36 9.77
C LEU A 147 -5.43 -18.96 10.80
N LYS A 148 -5.21 -17.66 11.02
CA LYS A 148 -4.26 -17.16 12.02
C LYS A 148 -4.61 -17.65 13.44
N ILE A 149 -5.89 -17.63 13.80
CA ILE A 149 -6.37 -18.14 15.10
C ILE A 149 -6.10 -19.64 15.21
N ILE A 150 -6.47 -20.42 14.18
CA ILE A 150 -6.23 -21.87 14.15
C ILE A 150 -4.73 -22.18 14.31
N THR A 151 -3.86 -21.46 13.59
CA THR A 151 -2.41 -21.64 13.69
C THR A 151 -1.89 -21.39 15.11
N TYR A 152 -2.39 -20.37 15.82
CA TYR A 152 -2.00 -20.13 17.20
C TYR A 152 -2.44 -21.26 18.14
N ILE A 153 -3.66 -21.78 17.96
CA ILE A 153 -4.16 -22.91 18.75
C ILE A 153 -3.29 -24.15 18.54
N VAL A 154 -2.96 -24.47 17.29
CA VAL A 154 -2.09 -25.61 16.94
C VAL A 154 -0.69 -25.44 17.54
N LEU A 155 -0.10 -24.24 17.46
CA LEU A 155 1.20 -23.96 18.07
C LEU A 155 1.19 -24.15 19.59
N LEU A 156 0.13 -23.68 20.26
CA LEU A 156 0.00 -23.81 21.72
C LEU A 156 -0.13 -25.27 22.15
N ILE A 157 -0.96 -26.06 21.46
CA ILE A 157 -1.09 -27.50 21.72
C ILE A 157 0.25 -28.22 21.51
N THR A 158 0.94 -27.91 20.40
CA THR A 158 2.25 -28.50 20.08
C THR A 158 3.28 -28.19 21.17
N LEU A 159 3.31 -26.95 21.67
CA LEU A 159 4.19 -26.55 22.76
C LEU A 159 3.91 -27.32 24.05
N ILE A 160 2.64 -27.51 24.42
CA ILE A 160 2.24 -28.29 25.60
C ILE A 160 2.74 -29.74 25.47
N ILE A 161 2.53 -30.38 24.32
CA ILE A 161 2.98 -31.75 24.06
C ILE A 161 4.50 -31.86 24.22
N ILE A 162 5.26 -30.93 23.63
CA ILE A 162 6.73 -30.90 23.75
C ILE A 162 7.15 -30.75 25.22
N LEU A 163 6.53 -29.86 25.99
CA LEU A 163 6.85 -29.67 27.40
C LEU A 163 6.58 -30.91 28.25
N ILE A 164 5.49 -31.64 27.96
CA ILE A 164 5.18 -32.91 28.63
C ILE A 164 6.23 -33.96 28.29
N LEU A 165 6.65 -34.05 27.02
CA LEU A 165 7.66 -35.02 26.57
C LEU A 165 9.05 -34.72 27.16
N ILE A 166 9.42 -33.45 27.32
CA ILE A 166 10.73 -33.06 27.90
C ILE A 166 10.76 -33.28 29.43
N LYS A 167 9.62 -33.13 30.11
CA LYS A 167 9.53 -33.37 31.57
C LYS A 167 9.52 -34.85 31.96
N LYS A 168 9.37 -35.75 31.00
CA LYS A 168 9.29 -37.20 31.21
C LYS A 168 10.64 -37.84 30.90
#